data_AF-A0A9D5X749-F1
#
_entry.id   AF-A0A9D5X749-F1
#
_cell.length_a   1.000
_cell.length_b   1.000
_cell.length_c   1.000
_cell.angle_alpha   90.00
_cell.angle_beta   90.00
_cell.angle_gamma   90.00
#
_symmetry.space_group_name_H-M   'P 1'
#
loop_
_entity.id
_entity.type
_entity.pdbx_description
1 polymer ?
#
loop_
_entity_poly.entity_id
_entity_poly.type
_entity_poly.pdbx_seq_one_letter_code
_entity_poly.pdbx_strand_id
1 'polypeptide(L)' 'MGGIVAIFFKENGFYPIEFSGKKPASEEAADHAALNPDIIRIEDIHSNVLWKKRLQ' A
#
# COMPACT_ATOMS: atom_id res chain seq x y z
N MET A 1 17.32 -5.54 5.69
CA MET A 1 16.34 -5.92 4.66
C MET A 1 16.03 -4.66 3.87
N GLY A 2 16.14 -4.70 2.54
CA GLY A 2 15.79 -3.56 1.69
C GLY A 2 14.28 -3.33 1.69
N GLY A 3 13.86 -2.11 1.35
CA GLY A 3 12.46 -1.79 1.10
C GLY A 3 11.83 -2.63 -0.02
N ILE A 4 10.51 -2.58 -0.13
CA ILE A 4 9.77 -3.11 -1.29
C ILE A 4 9.14 -1.96 -2.07
N VAL A 5 8.80 -2.19 -3.33
CA VAL A 5 7.93 -1.28 -4.07
C VAL A 5 6.48 -1.72 -3.86
N ALA A 6 5.67 -0.81 -3.31
CA ALA A 6 4.23 -0.98 -3.15
C ALA A 6 3.48 -0.11 -4.16
N ILE A 7 2.41 -0.64 -4.74
CA ILE A 7 1.53 0.03 -5.70
C ILE A 7 0.25 0.43 -4.98
N PHE A 8 -0.02 1.73 -4.98
CA PHE A 8 -1.17 2.36 -4.35
C PHE A 8 -2.26 2.58 -5.39
N PHE A 9 -3.39 1.89 -5.26
CA PHE A 9 -4.54 2.02 -6.15
C PHE A 9 -5.57 3.01 -5.58
N LYS A 10 -6.10 3.83 -6.46
CA LYS A 10 -7.22 4.77 -6.26
C LYS A 10 -8.31 4.45 -7.29
N GLU A 11 -9.47 5.11 -7.19
CA GLU A 11 -10.59 4.89 -8.13
C GLU A 11 -10.20 5.09 -9.59
N ASN A 12 -9.34 6.09 -9.89
CA ASN A 12 -8.99 6.49 -11.26
C ASN A 12 -7.50 6.37 -11.60
N GLY A 13 -6.75 5.53 -10.88
CA GLY A 13 -5.33 5.33 -11.19
C GLY A 13 -4.55 4.63 -10.10
N PHE A 14 -3.23 4.58 -10.29
CA PHE A 14 -2.31 4.03 -9.31
C PHE A 14 -0.96 4.75 -9.37
N TYR A 15 -0.17 4.60 -8.31
CA TYR A 15 1.21 5.08 -8.26
C TYR A 15 2.07 4.18 -7.35
N PRO A 16 3.36 3.98 -7.66
CA PRO A 16 4.27 3.22 -6.82
C PRO A 16 4.89 4.08 -5.71
N ILE A 17 5.22 3.45 -4.58
CA ILE A 17 6.02 4.02 -3.49
C ILE A 17 7.02 2.95 -3.03
N GLU A 18 8.26 3.35 -2.77
CA GLU A 18 9.24 2.50 -2.10
C GLU A 18 9.06 2.58 -0.58
N PHE A 19 8.81 1.43 0.04
CA PHE A 19 8.71 1.28 1.49
C PHE A 19 10.07 1.34 2.15
N SER A 20 10.12 1.87 3.37
CA SER A 20 11.36 2.02 4.12
C SER A 20 11.98 0.68 4.55
N GLY A 21 11.17 -0.38 4.66
CA GLY A 21 11.60 -1.69 5.15
C GLY A 21 11.92 -1.72 6.66
N LYS A 22 11.57 -0.66 7.41
CA LYS A 22 11.79 -0.56 8.87
C LYS A 22 10.74 -1.30 9.69
N LYS A 23 9.63 -1.71 9.08
CA LYS A 23 8.51 -2.44 9.68
C LYS A 23 7.88 -3.38 8.64
N PRO A 24 6.98 -4.30 9.05
CA PRO A 24 6.27 -5.15 8.11
C PRO A 24 5.52 -4.33 7.05
N ALA A 25 5.56 -4.79 5.80
CA ALA A 25 4.95 -4.08 4.68
C ALA A 25 3.44 -3.85 4.86
N SER A 26 2.73 -4.78 5.49
CA SER A 26 1.30 -4.61 5.82
C SER A 26 1.05 -3.46 6.80
N GLU A 27 1.93 -3.25 7.77
CA GLU A 27 1.84 -2.14 8.74
C GLU A 27 2.17 -0.80 8.07
N GLU A 28 3.22 -0.76 7.23
CA GLU A 28 3.54 0.44 6.45
C GLU A 28 2.42 0.81 5.48
N ALA A 29 1.85 -0.17 4.78
CA ALA A 29 0.69 0.04 3.92
C ALA A 29 -0.53 0.57 4.69
N ALA A 30 -0.81 0.03 5.89
CA ALA A 30 -1.92 0.49 6.72
C ALA A 30 -1.74 1.95 7.18
N ASP A 31 -0.53 2.33 7.60
CA ASP A 31 -0.23 3.72 8.01
C ASP A 31 -0.33 4.69 6.83
N HIS A 32 0.17 4.31 5.66
CA HIS A 32 -0.01 5.13 4.46
C HIS A 32 -1.49 5.25 4.08
N ALA A 33 -2.27 4.18 4.14
CA ALA A 33 -3.70 4.20 3.85
C ALA A 33 -4.48 5.09 4.85
N ALA A 34 -4.10 5.08 6.13
CA ALA A 34 -4.70 5.95 7.14
C ALA A 34 -4.48 7.45 6.86
N LEU A 35 -3.34 7.79 6.25
CA LEU A 35 -3.01 9.17 5.83
C LEU A 35 -3.54 9.53 4.44
N ASN A 36 -3.97 8.55 3.64
CA ASN A 36 -4.42 8.74 2.26
C ASN A 36 -5.81 8.06 2.06
N PRO A 37 -6.92 8.75 2.42
CA PRO A 37 -8.25 8.14 2.50
C PRO A 37 -8.87 7.72 1.16
N ASP A 38 -8.29 8.20 0.06
CA ASP A 38 -8.67 7.88 -1.32
C ASP A 38 -8.03 6.58 -1.84
N ILE A 39 -7.12 5.98 -1.08
CA ILE A 39 -6.56 4.67 -1.38
C ILE A 39 -7.61 3.58 -1.18
N ILE A 40 -7.79 2.75 -2.19
CA ILE A 40 -8.74 1.62 -2.16
C ILE A 40 -8.03 0.29 -1.91
N ARG A 41 -6.77 0.17 -2.35
CA ARG A 41 -5.97 -1.06 -2.27
C ARG A 41 -4.48 -0.73 -2.38
N ILE A 42 -3.64 -1.49 -1.67
CA ILE A 42 -2.19 -1.42 -1.76
C ILE A 42 -1.67 -2.85 -2.00
N GLU A 43 -0.81 -3.00 -3.00
CA GLU A 43 -0.22 -4.29 -3.38
C GLU A 43 1.30 -4.17 -3.52
N ASP A 44 2.02 -5.27 -3.53
CA ASP A 44 3.40 -5.28 -4.03
C ASP A 44 3.44 -5.50 -5.56
N ILE A 45 4.65 -5.48 -6.14
CA ILE A 45 4.87 -5.71 -7.58
C ILE A 45 4.52 -7.13 -8.05
N HIS A 46 4.29 -8.06 -7.12
CA HIS A 46 3.86 -9.44 -7.38
C HIS A 46 2.34 -9.62 -7.21
N SER A 47 1.60 -8.51 -7.05
CA SER A 47 0.15 -8.49 -6.82
C SER A 47 -0.29 -9.11 -5.48
N ASN A 48 0.60 -9.20 -4.49
CA ASN A 48 0.20 -9.55 -3.13
C ASN A 48 -0.48 -8.35 -2.47
N VAL A 49 -1.69 -8.55 -1.95
CA VAL A 49 -2.43 -7.49 -1.27
C VAL A 49 -1.83 -7.24 0.12
N LEU A 50 -1.30 -6.04 0.32
CA LEU A 50 -0.74 -5.60 1.61
C LEU A 50 -1.81 -4.94 2.46
N TRP A 51 -2.73 -4.23 1.82
CA TRP A 51 -3.86 -3.56 2.47
C TRP A 51 -5.02 -3.37 1.49
N LYS A 52 -6.27 -3.40 1.99
CA LYS A 52 -7.47 -3.12 1.19
C LYS A 52 -8.52 -2.42 2.04
N LYS A 53 -9.17 -1.39 1.48
CA LYS A 53 -10.28 -0.70 2.13
C LYS A 53 -11.43 -1.69 2.33
N ARG A 54 -11.90 -1.84 3.57
CA ARG A 54 -13.12 -2.61 3.85
C ARG A 54 -14.30 -1.74 3.42
N LEU A 55 -15.13 -2.25 2.51
CA LEU A 55 -16.45 -1.68 2.28
C LEU A 55 -17.25 -1.92 3.56
N GLN A 56 -17.72 -0.83 4.18
CA GLN A 56 -18.72 -0.90 5.25
C GLN A 56 -20.09 -1.17 4.66
#